data_AF-A0A6J8E0G8-F1
#
_entry.id   AF-A0A6J8E0G8-F1
#
_cell.length_a   1.000
_cell.length_b   1.000
_cell.length_c   1.000
_cell.angle_alpha   90.00
_cell.angle_beta   90.00
_cell.angle_gamma   90.00
#
_symmetry.space_group_name_H-M   'P 1'
#
loop_
_entity.id
_entity.type
_entity.pdbx_description
1 polymer ?
#
loop_
_entity_poly.entity_id
_entity_poly.type
_entity_poly.pdbx_seq_one_letter_code
_entity_poly.pdbx_strand_id
1 'polypeptide(L)'
;MASKTTDKLFHSFITKAAIETAREQCPKKTLDKKTVEDIRNKAESTVKELSQTLHNIRKEGKIGEKTVSHLTSERITKMTKALDMKTYQININEKEKKAQIKRNGKEMYPAIALGSSGNIMQASDLQTASIVVEAIILVLEIIGIEIPDDEEEVKKVINIVIEELGNDNTLLQDVEQIRKDQDDFPAMAKDIFVLVVDCFEDGIFWKIVKALLSDMPWYDWILTSAQIAAFIAMLVATGGLADIALLVTKLVNAAFFLEKLVNLGTFSRMKMSLTTS
;
A
#
# COMPACT_ATOMS: atom_id res chain seq x y z
N MET A 1 -21.81 -13.54 -20.36
CA MET A 1 -20.50 -13.81 -21.00
C MET A 1 -20.16 -12.59 -21.84
N ALA A 2 -19.17 -11.79 -21.42
CA ALA A 2 -18.66 -10.73 -22.28
C ALA A 2 -18.03 -11.37 -23.54
N SER A 3 -18.19 -10.73 -24.70
CA SER A 3 -17.59 -11.24 -25.93
C SER A 3 -16.06 -11.10 -25.86
N LYS A 4 -15.29 -12.01 -26.48
CA LYS A 4 -13.81 -11.89 -26.57
C LYS A 4 -13.35 -10.53 -27.15
N THR A 5 -14.21 -9.84 -27.89
CA THR A 5 -13.96 -8.49 -28.43
C THR A 5 -14.11 -7.42 -27.35
N THR A 6 -15.06 -7.58 -26.44
CA THR A 6 -15.30 -6.67 -25.31
C THR A 6 -14.14 -6.73 -24.31
N ASP A 7 -13.61 -7.91 -24.01
CA ASP A 7 -12.45 -8.08 -23.11
C ASP A 7 -11.18 -7.46 -23.71
N LYS A 8 -10.96 -7.60 -25.02
CA LYS A 8 -9.83 -6.97 -25.71
C LYS A 8 -9.89 -5.44 -25.70
N LEU A 9 -11.07 -4.87 -25.94
CA LEU A 9 -11.27 -3.42 -25.90
C LEU A 9 -11.07 -2.87 -24.49
N PHE A 10 -11.55 -3.60 -23.47
CA PHE A 10 -11.36 -3.25 -22.07
C PHE A 10 -9.88 -3.26 -21.66
N HIS A 11 -9.13 -4.32 -21.98
CA HIS A 11 -7.69 -4.37 -21.72
C HIS A 11 -6.91 -3.27 -22.45
N SER A 12 -7.31 -2.95 -23.68
CA SER A 12 -6.70 -1.87 -24.45
C SER A 12 -6.91 -0.49 -23.80
N PHE A 13 -8.11 -0.25 -23.23
CA PHE A 13 -8.40 0.98 -22.50
C PHE A 13 -7.50 1.13 -21.25
N ILE A 14 -7.42 0.08 -20.42
CA ILE A 14 -6.56 0.07 -19.22
C ILE A 14 -5.09 0.28 -19.58
N THR A 15 -4.62 -0.40 -20.62
CA THR A 15 -3.23 -0.27 -21.11
C THR A 15 -2.94 1.17 -21.56
N LYS A 16 -3.89 1.82 -22.23
CA LYS A 16 -3.73 3.21 -22.68
C LYS A 16 -3.65 4.17 -21.49
N ALA A 17 -4.54 4.04 -20.51
CA ALA A 17 -4.50 4.84 -19.29
C ALA A 17 -3.16 4.68 -18.55
N ALA A 18 -2.67 3.44 -18.42
CA ALA A 18 -1.38 3.17 -17.79
C ALA A 18 -0.19 3.82 -18.52
N ILE A 19 -0.20 3.87 -19.85
CA ILE A 19 0.83 4.57 -20.64
C ILE A 19 0.78 6.08 -20.39
N GLU A 20 -0.42 6.67 -20.31
CA GLU A 20 -0.61 8.09 -20.04
C GLU A 20 -0.09 8.45 -18.64
N THR A 21 -0.49 7.70 -17.61
CA THR A 21 0.02 7.88 -16.26
C THR A 21 1.54 7.72 -16.18
N ALA A 22 2.13 6.73 -16.84
CA ALA A 22 3.58 6.54 -16.85
C ALA A 22 4.33 7.72 -17.50
N ARG A 23 3.76 8.32 -18.55
CA ARG A 23 4.32 9.52 -19.19
C ARG A 23 4.28 10.74 -18.28
N GLU A 24 3.22 10.91 -17.51
CA GLU A 24 3.09 11.98 -16.52
C GLU A 24 4.17 11.88 -15.43
N GLN A 25 4.65 10.67 -15.13
CA GLN A 25 5.76 10.48 -14.19
C GLN A 25 7.13 10.85 -14.77
N CYS A 26 7.25 11.01 -16.10
CA CYS A 26 8.48 11.36 -16.82
C CYS A 26 8.27 12.51 -17.82
N PRO A 27 7.75 13.68 -17.42
CA PRO A 27 7.23 14.69 -18.36
C PRO A 27 8.32 15.36 -19.21
N LYS A 28 9.59 15.26 -18.79
CA LYS A 28 10.75 15.83 -19.50
C LYS A 28 11.44 14.85 -20.45
N LYS A 29 10.94 13.63 -20.61
CA LYS A 29 11.56 12.60 -21.46
C LYS A 29 10.76 12.44 -22.75
N THR A 30 11.45 12.56 -23.89
CA THR A 30 10.90 12.15 -25.18
C THR A 30 11.01 10.64 -25.30
N LEU A 31 9.87 9.97 -25.50
CA LEU A 31 9.83 8.51 -25.63
C LEU A 31 9.92 8.12 -27.10
N ASP A 32 10.93 7.31 -27.43
CA ASP A 32 11.03 6.72 -28.76
C ASP A 32 9.97 5.62 -28.95
N LYS A 33 9.81 5.14 -30.20
CA LYS A 33 8.81 4.12 -30.52
C LYS A 33 9.03 2.83 -29.73
N LYS A 34 10.28 2.46 -29.47
CA LYS A 34 10.64 1.23 -28.75
C LYS A 34 10.20 1.34 -27.29
N THR A 35 10.52 2.45 -26.63
CA THR A 35 10.15 2.72 -25.23
C THR A 35 8.64 2.71 -25.05
N VAL A 36 7.89 3.32 -25.99
CA VAL A 36 6.41 3.28 -25.95
C VAL A 36 5.88 1.85 -26.09
N GLU A 37 6.51 1.03 -26.94
CA GLU A 37 6.16 -0.38 -27.10
C GLU A 37 6.48 -1.20 -25.84
N ASP A 38 7.63 -0.95 -25.20
CA ASP A 38 8.04 -1.63 -23.97
C ASP A 38 7.08 -1.29 -22.80
N ILE A 39 6.67 -0.02 -22.68
CA ILE A 39 5.63 0.42 -21.71
C ILE A 39 4.31 -0.31 -21.98
N ARG A 40 3.88 -0.37 -23.25
CA ARG A 40 2.65 -1.07 -23.64
C ARG A 40 2.74 -2.55 -23.27
N ASN A 41 3.81 -3.23 -23.64
CA ASN A 41 4.02 -4.65 -23.36
C ASN A 41 4.01 -4.93 -21.86
N LYS A 42 4.64 -4.05 -21.07
CA LYS A 42 4.65 -4.16 -19.61
C LYS A 42 3.25 -4.03 -19.03
N ALA A 43 2.51 -2.98 -19.40
CA ALA A 43 1.13 -2.75 -18.95
C ALA A 43 0.19 -3.90 -19.39
N GLU A 44 0.26 -4.34 -20.64
CA GLU A 44 -0.55 -5.46 -21.14
C GLU A 44 -0.26 -6.76 -20.39
N SER A 45 1.01 -7.05 -20.11
CA SER A 45 1.41 -8.24 -19.35
C SER A 45 0.78 -8.19 -17.95
N THR A 46 0.83 -7.05 -17.28
CA THR A 46 0.22 -6.86 -15.96
C THR A 46 -1.28 -7.04 -15.99
N VAL A 47 -1.98 -6.46 -16.98
CA VAL A 47 -3.44 -6.63 -17.13
C VAL A 47 -3.80 -8.10 -17.38
N LYS A 48 -3.07 -8.80 -18.26
CA LYS A 48 -3.31 -10.21 -18.56
C LYS A 48 -3.09 -11.09 -17.33
N GLU A 49 -1.99 -10.88 -16.62
CA GLU A 49 -1.67 -11.63 -15.41
C GLU A 49 -2.73 -11.41 -14.33
N LEU A 50 -3.06 -10.15 -14.01
CA LEU A 50 -4.08 -9.84 -13.01
C LEU A 50 -5.46 -10.36 -13.41
N SER A 51 -5.85 -10.22 -14.69
CA SER A 51 -7.12 -10.79 -15.18
C SER A 51 -7.20 -12.29 -14.95
N GLN A 52 -6.09 -13.01 -15.18
CA GLN A 52 -6.03 -14.45 -14.97
C GLN A 52 -6.12 -14.79 -13.48
N THR A 53 -5.40 -14.06 -12.63
CA THR A 53 -5.47 -14.20 -11.17
C THR A 53 -6.91 -13.99 -10.67
N LEU A 54 -7.55 -12.88 -11.04
CA LEU A 54 -8.94 -12.59 -10.65
C LEU A 54 -9.92 -13.64 -11.15
N HIS A 55 -9.76 -14.10 -12.39
CA HIS A 55 -10.58 -15.18 -12.94
C HIS A 55 -10.46 -16.47 -12.12
N ASN A 56 -9.23 -16.85 -11.77
CA ASN A 56 -8.96 -18.06 -10.99
C ASN A 56 -9.57 -17.96 -9.58
N ILE A 57 -9.38 -16.84 -8.89
CA ILE A 57 -9.97 -16.57 -7.56
C ILE A 57 -11.50 -16.73 -7.60
N ARG A 58 -12.15 -16.14 -8.61
CA ARG A 58 -13.62 -16.19 -8.77
C ARG A 58 -14.13 -17.58 -9.13
N LYS A 59 -13.40 -18.32 -9.97
CA LYS A 59 -13.77 -19.66 -10.43
C LYS A 59 -13.70 -20.70 -9.31
N GLU A 60 -12.74 -20.59 -8.42
CA GLU A 60 -12.51 -21.57 -7.35
C GLU A 60 -13.40 -21.36 -6.12
N GLY A 61 -14.18 -20.27 -6.11
CA GLY A 61 -14.98 -19.87 -4.95
C GLY A 61 -14.11 -19.21 -3.87
N LYS A 62 -14.72 -18.38 -3.04
CA LYS A 62 -14.02 -17.57 -2.02
C LYS A 62 -13.35 -18.37 -0.89
N ILE A 63 -13.33 -19.71 -0.96
CA ILE A 63 -13.04 -20.60 0.17
C ILE A 63 -12.07 -21.70 -0.29
N GLY A 64 -10.78 -21.58 0.05
CA GLY A 64 -9.83 -22.69 -0.11
C GLY A 64 -8.37 -22.32 -0.43
N GLU A 65 -7.46 -23.23 -0.10
CA GLU A 65 -6.00 -23.17 -0.36
C GLU A 65 -5.63 -23.05 -1.86
N LYS A 66 -6.58 -23.33 -2.76
CA LYS A 66 -6.36 -23.26 -4.22
C LYS A 66 -6.18 -21.82 -4.74
N THR A 67 -6.69 -20.83 -4.02
CA THR A 67 -6.61 -19.40 -4.40
C THR A 67 -5.16 -18.91 -4.61
N VAL A 68 -4.19 -19.49 -3.91
CA VAL A 68 -2.77 -19.11 -4.00
C VAL A 68 -1.96 -20.03 -4.93
N SER A 69 -2.54 -21.16 -5.38
CA SER A 69 -1.84 -22.18 -6.19
C SER A 69 -1.43 -21.70 -7.59
N HIS A 70 -2.01 -20.58 -8.04
CA HIS A 70 -1.71 -19.95 -9.33
C HIS A 70 -0.61 -18.89 -9.24
N LEU A 71 -0.14 -18.56 -8.05
CA LEU A 71 0.96 -17.64 -7.85
C LEU A 71 2.29 -18.39 -7.92
N THR A 72 3.32 -17.74 -8.45
CA THR A 72 4.68 -18.27 -8.39
C THR A 72 5.18 -18.29 -6.95
N SER A 73 6.10 -19.20 -6.61
CA SER A 73 6.71 -19.25 -5.27
C SER A 73 7.40 -17.94 -4.90
N GLU A 74 7.99 -17.25 -5.87
CA GLU A 74 8.56 -15.91 -5.69
C GLU A 74 7.49 -14.90 -5.27
N ARG A 75 6.32 -14.88 -5.94
CA ARG A 75 5.23 -13.96 -5.63
C ARG A 75 4.60 -14.26 -4.28
N ILE A 76 4.45 -15.54 -3.93
CA ILE A 76 4.03 -15.97 -2.59
C ILE A 76 5.02 -15.45 -1.54
N THR A 77 6.32 -15.64 -1.75
CA THR A 77 7.36 -15.20 -0.81
C THR A 77 7.34 -13.70 -0.60
N LYS A 78 7.18 -12.91 -1.67
CA LYS A 78 7.04 -11.46 -1.60
C LYS A 78 5.79 -11.08 -0.80
N MET A 79 4.63 -11.59 -1.18
CA MET A 79 3.38 -11.30 -0.46
C MET A 79 3.44 -11.67 1.02
N THR A 80 3.97 -12.84 1.38
CA THR A 80 4.10 -13.26 2.78
C THR A 80 4.97 -12.31 3.61
N LYS A 81 5.98 -11.70 2.99
CA LYS A 81 6.86 -10.73 3.66
C LYS A 81 6.36 -9.29 3.58
N ALA A 82 5.28 -9.02 2.87
CA ALA A 82 4.88 -7.65 2.54
C ALA A 82 4.45 -6.80 3.75
N LEU A 83 3.88 -7.44 4.77
CA LEU A 83 3.57 -6.81 6.07
C LEU A 83 4.46 -7.32 7.22
N ASP A 84 5.59 -7.99 6.92
CA ASP A 84 6.67 -8.05 7.91
C ASP A 84 7.08 -6.61 8.23
N MET A 85 7.52 -6.30 9.46
CA MET A 85 7.84 -4.92 9.89
C MET A 85 8.73 -4.17 8.87
N LYS A 86 8.12 -3.41 7.94
CA LYS A 86 8.81 -2.66 6.88
C LYS A 86 9.20 -1.26 7.33
N THR A 87 8.42 -0.69 8.25
CA THR A 87 8.71 0.63 8.80
C THR A 87 9.28 0.52 10.20
N TYR A 88 8.46 0.69 11.24
CA TYR A 88 8.86 0.60 12.64
C TYR A 88 7.68 0.17 13.50
N GLN A 89 7.98 -0.24 14.73
CA GLN A 89 7.02 -0.49 15.79
C GLN A 89 7.03 0.66 16.78
N ILE A 90 5.85 1.04 17.25
CA ILE A 90 5.71 1.92 18.41
C ILE A 90 5.30 1.05 19.59
N ASN A 91 6.15 0.97 20.60
CA ASN A 91 5.84 0.28 21.85
C ASN A 91 5.35 1.31 22.88
N ILE A 92 4.12 1.17 23.33
CA ILE A 92 3.49 2.08 24.30
C ILE A 92 3.65 1.52 25.71
N ASN A 93 4.35 2.25 26.57
CA ASN A 93 4.33 2.03 28.02
C ASN A 93 3.34 3.02 28.65
N GLU A 94 2.14 2.55 28.96
CA GLU A 94 1.09 3.39 29.55
C GLU A 94 1.44 3.88 30.96
N LYS A 95 2.17 3.08 31.75
CA LYS A 95 2.57 3.43 33.12
C LYS A 95 3.57 4.59 33.13
N GLU A 96 4.57 4.51 32.25
CA GLU A 96 5.59 5.55 32.08
C GLU A 96 5.11 6.69 31.19
N LYS A 97 3.92 6.58 30.60
CA LYS A 97 3.41 7.48 29.55
C LYS A 97 4.48 7.74 28.49
N LYS A 98 4.99 6.68 27.87
CA LYS A 98 6.11 6.78 26.92
C LYS A 98 5.89 5.88 25.70
N ALA A 99 6.11 6.41 24.51
CA ALA A 99 6.15 5.66 23.26
C ALA A 99 7.61 5.48 22.81
N GLN A 100 8.03 4.25 22.54
CA GLN A 100 9.35 3.92 21.97
C GLN A 100 9.20 3.49 20.52
N ILE A 101 9.90 4.17 19.60
CA ILE A 101 9.82 3.89 18.17
C ILE A 101 11.07 3.15 17.71
N LYS A 102 10.91 1.89 17.32
CA LYS A 102 12.02 1.01 16.96
C LYS A 102 11.81 0.29 15.64
N ARG A 103 12.89 0.07 14.90
CA ARG A 103 12.95 -0.83 13.74
C ARG A 103 14.06 -1.83 13.97
N ASN A 104 13.78 -3.11 13.76
CA ASN A 104 14.77 -4.19 13.94
C ASN A 104 15.51 -4.14 15.29
N GLY A 105 14.78 -3.80 16.36
CA GLY A 105 15.30 -3.67 17.73
C GLY A 105 16.12 -2.40 18.00
N LYS A 106 16.40 -1.57 16.99
CA LYS A 106 17.13 -0.31 17.10
C LYS A 106 16.18 0.88 17.19
N GLU A 107 16.55 1.91 17.95
CA GLU A 107 15.81 3.16 18.02
C GLU A 107 15.86 3.86 16.65
N MET A 108 14.68 4.14 16.09
CA MET A 108 14.56 4.81 14.79
C MET A 108 14.18 6.28 14.96
N TYR A 109 13.36 6.59 15.96
CA TYR A 109 13.00 7.94 16.38
C TYR A 109 13.15 8.08 17.89
N PRO A 110 13.46 9.29 18.40
CA PRO A 110 13.47 9.57 19.83
C PRO A 110 12.16 9.17 20.49
N ALA A 111 12.25 8.56 21.67
CA ALA A 111 11.06 8.22 22.44
C ALA A 111 10.20 9.46 22.77
N ILE A 112 8.88 9.32 22.68
CA ILE A 112 7.91 10.41 22.88
C ILE A 112 7.24 10.27 24.25
N ALA A 113 7.24 11.33 25.05
CA ALA A 113 6.52 11.38 26.32
C ALA A 113 5.04 11.66 26.09
N LEU A 114 4.15 10.71 26.40
CA LEU A 114 2.70 10.75 26.19
C LEU A 114 1.95 11.51 27.31
N GLY A 115 2.56 12.58 27.83
CA GLY A 115 2.02 13.40 28.91
C GLY A 115 1.13 14.56 28.45
N SER A 116 1.11 14.86 27.15
CA SER A 116 0.39 16.01 26.58
C SER A 116 -0.37 15.61 25.31
N SER A 117 -1.42 16.37 24.98
CA SER A 117 -2.21 16.14 23.76
C SER A 117 -1.35 16.25 22.49
N GLY A 118 -0.42 17.21 22.43
CA GLY A 118 0.48 17.40 21.30
C GLY A 118 1.42 16.21 21.08
N ASN A 119 1.99 15.64 22.15
CA ASN A 119 2.88 14.49 22.02
C ASN A 119 2.12 13.20 21.65
N ILE A 120 0.88 13.04 22.14
CA ILE A 120 0.01 11.94 21.73
C ILE A 120 -0.35 12.07 20.25
N MET A 121 -0.65 13.28 19.78
CA MET A 121 -0.92 13.55 18.36
C MET A 121 0.29 13.22 17.51
N GLN A 122 1.49 13.68 17.88
CA GLN A 122 2.73 13.34 17.18
C GLN A 122 2.96 11.82 17.09
N ALA A 123 2.76 11.08 18.18
CA ALA A 123 2.90 9.62 18.18
C ALA A 123 1.83 8.94 17.31
N SER A 124 0.60 9.48 17.31
CA SER A 124 -0.49 9.02 16.46
C SER A 124 -0.22 9.27 14.98
N ASP A 125 0.32 10.44 14.62
CA ASP A 125 0.62 10.81 13.22
C ASP A 125 1.74 9.92 12.66
N LEU A 126 2.77 9.64 13.46
CA LEU A 126 3.78 8.63 13.15
C LEU A 126 3.12 7.26 12.91
N GLN A 127 2.23 6.85 13.80
CA GLN A 127 1.56 5.56 13.69
C GLN A 127 0.71 5.45 12.41
N THR A 128 -0.06 6.49 12.08
CA THR A 128 -0.86 6.61 10.85
C THR A 128 0.03 6.59 9.62
N ALA A 129 1.09 7.40 9.59
CA ALA A 129 2.03 7.46 8.47
C ALA A 129 2.65 6.09 8.18
N SER A 130 3.02 5.37 9.23
CA SER A 130 3.53 4.01 9.15
C SER A 130 2.54 3.03 8.52
N ILE A 131 1.24 3.13 8.85
CA ILE A 131 0.17 2.31 8.25
C ILE A 131 0.02 2.60 6.76
N VAL A 132 -0.03 3.88 6.37
CA VAL A 132 -0.17 4.30 4.96
C VAL A 132 1.01 3.80 4.12
N VAL A 133 2.24 3.97 4.61
CA VAL A 133 3.44 3.50 3.91
C VAL A 133 3.43 1.97 3.74
N GLU A 134 3.08 1.22 4.79
CA GLU A 134 3.02 -0.25 4.69
C GLU A 134 1.89 -0.75 3.78
N ALA A 135 0.75 -0.06 3.72
CA ALA A 135 -0.31 -0.34 2.76
C ALA A 135 0.16 -0.20 1.30
N ILE A 136 0.93 0.86 1.00
CA ILE A 136 1.50 1.07 -0.34
C ILE A 136 2.57 0.02 -0.64
N ILE A 137 3.47 -0.28 0.30
CA ILE A 137 4.49 -1.33 0.13
C ILE A 137 3.82 -2.68 -0.14
N LEU A 138 2.73 -3.00 0.56
CA LEU A 138 1.95 -4.21 0.31
C LEU A 138 1.52 -4.32 -1.15
N VAL A 139 0.95 -3.26 -1.71
CA VAL A 139 0.51 -3.26 -3.12
C VAL A 139 1.68 -3.43 -4.08
N LEU A 140 2.81 -2.75 -3.82
CA LEU A 140 4.02 -2.88 -4.64
C LEU A 140 4.58 -4.31 -4.62
N GLU A 141 4.66 -4.94 -3.45
CA GLU A 141 5.14 -6.31 -3.33
C GLU A 141 4.16 -7.33 -3.96
N ILE A 142 2.85 -7.09 -3.87
CA ILE A 142 1.83 -7.91 -4.54
C ILE A 142 2.02 -7.91 -6.05
N ILE A 143 2.41 -6.78 -6.64
CA ILE A 143 2.70 -6.69 -8.08
C ILE A 143 4.13 -7.09 -8.45
N GLY A 144 4.92 -7.54 -7.46
CA GLY A 144 6.25 -8.08 -7.65
C GLY A 144 7.35 -7.02 -7.69
N ILE A 145 7.05 -5.77 -7.34
CA ILE A 145 8.05 -4.71 -7.17
C ILE A 145 8.67 -4.86 -5.78
N GLU A 146 9.98 -5.03 -5.77
CA GLU A 146 10.74 -5.14 -4.52
C GLU A 146 11.07 -3.74 -3.99
N ILE A 147 10.84 -3.56 -2.70
CA ILE A 147 11.15 -2.31 -1.99
C ILE A 147 12.47 -2.50 -1.24
N PRO A 148 13.48 -1.65 -1.48
CA PRO A 148 14.73 -1.68 -0.73
C PRO A 148 14.47 -1.52 0.78
N ASP A 149 15.16 -2.32 1.59
CA ASP A 149 15.13 -2.23 3.06
C ASP A 149 16.08 -1.13 3.56
N ASP A 150 15.77 0.13 3.25
CA ASP A 150 16.56 1.30 3.64
C ASP A 150 15.85 2.11 4.75
N GLU A 151 16.58 2.44 5.83
CA GLU A 151 16.03 3.20 6.95
C GLU A 151 15.77 4.68 6.61
N GLU A 152 16.67 5.31 5.87
CA GLU A 152 16.59 6.71 5.52
C GLU A 152 15.50 6.95 4.46
N GLU A 153 15.35 6.06 3.48
CA GLU A 153 14.22 6.14 2.55
C GLU A 153 12.88 5.95 3.27
N VAL A 154 12.80 5.03 4.24
CA VAL A 154 11.60 4.89 5.07
C VAL A 154 11.32 6.16 5.88
N LYS A 155 12.33 6.80 6.48
CA LYS A 155 12.12 8.09 7.19
C LYS A 155 11.61 9.17 6.24
N LYS A 156 12.17 9.27 5.03
CA LYS A 156 11.72 10.24 4.02
C LYS A 156 10.25 10.05 3.68
N VAL A 157 9.80 8.83 3.41
CA VAL A 157 8.38 8.58 3.08
C VAL A 157 7.44 8.79 4.25
N ILE A 158 7.87 8.52 5.47
CA ILE A 158 7.08 8.80 6.68
C ILE A 158 6.85 10.31 6.80
N ASN A 159 7.87 11.13 6.57
CA ASN A 159 7.73 12.59 6.60
C ASN A 159 6.80 13.09 5.49
N ILE A 160 6.87 12.52 4.28
CA ILE A 160 5.93 12.85 3.19
C ILE A 160 4.49 12.63 3.66
N VAL A 161 4.18 11.49 4.31
CA VAL A 161 2.81 11.23 4.77
C VAL A 161 2.41 12.18 5.90
N ILE A 162 3.29 12.44 6.87
CA ILE A 162 3.00 13.37 7.98
C ILE A 162 2.67 14.77 7.46
N GLU A 163 3.39 15.26 6.44
CA GLU A 163 3.11 16.55 5.80
C GLU A 163 1.71 16.57 5.17
N GLU A 164 1.29 15.46 4.55
CA GLU A 164 -0.05 15.35 3.94
C GLU A 164 -1.18 15.22 4.98
N LEU A 165 -0.94 14.53 6.11
CA LEU A 165 -1.92 14.46 7.21
C LEU A 165 -2.27 15.83 7.79
N GLY A 166 -1.37 16.81 7.69
CA GLY A 166 -1.62 18.18 8.10
C GLY A 166 -2.56 18.95 7.16
N ASN A 167 -2.75 18.47 5.93
CA ASN A 167 -3.51 19.14 4.88
C ASN A 167 -4.81 18.40 4.51
N ASP A 168 -4.86 17.09 4.71
CA ASP A 168 -5.96 16.23 4.27
C ASP A 168 -6.50 15.31 5.38
N ASN A 169 -7.82 15.28 5.52
CA ASN A 169 -8.52 14.45 6.51
C ASN A 169 -9.03 13.12 5.93
N THR A 170 -8.95 12.89 4.61
CA THR A 170 -9.35 11.62 3.97
C THR A 170 -8.48 10.46 4.46
N LEU A 171 -7.15 10.61 4.43
CA LEU A 171 -6.19 9.61 4.92
C LEU A 171 -6.47 9.18 6.37
N LEU A 172 -6.84 10.14 7.23
CA LEU A 172 -7.21 9.85 8.61
C LEU A 172 -8.51 9.05 8.69
N GLN A 173 -9.49 9.35 7.84
CA GLN A 173 -10.76 8.62 7.78
C GLN A 173 -10.56 7.19 7.27
N ASP A 174 -9.73 7.00 6.25
CA ASP A 174 -9.44 5.69 5.66
C ASP A 174 -8.69 4.80 6.66
N VAL A 175 -7.68 5.34 7.34
CA VAL A 175 -6.95 4.61 8.39
C VAL A 175 -7.86 4.27 9.57
N GLU A 176 -8.76 5.18 9.96
CA GLU A 176 -9.75 4.93 10.99
C GLU A 176 -10.77 3.85 10.56
N GLN A 177 -11.13 3.79 9.28
CA GLN A 177 -12.00 2.77 8.72
C GLN A 177 -11.32 1.40 8.75
N ILE A 178 -10.06 1.30 8.31
CA ILE A 178 -9.23 0.09 8.45
C ILE A 178 -9.16 -0.37 9.92
N ARG A 179 -9.00 0.57 10.86
CA ARG A 179 -8.95 0.26 12.30
C ARG A 179 -10.26 -0.31 12.82
N LYS A 180 -11.41 0.18 12.35
CA LYS A 180 -12.73 -0.35 12.75
C LYS A 180 -12.93 -1.78 12.25
N ASP A 181 -12.41 -2.07 11.06
CA ASP A 181 -12.58 -3.37 10.41
C ASP A 181 -11.48 -4.37 10.80
N GLN A 182 -10.59 -4.04 11.74
CA GLN A 182 -9.44 -4.87 12.15
C GLN A 182 -9.79 -6.31 12.59
N ASP A 183 -11.02 -6.53 13.07
CA ASP A 183 -11.53 -7.84 13.49
C ASP A 183 -12.19 -8.64 12.33
N ASP A 184 -12.44 -8.00 11.18
CA ASP A 184 -12.90 -8.60 9.93
C ASP A 184 -11.79 -8.47 8.86
N PHE A 185 -10.86 -9.44 8.87
CA PHE A 185 -9.69 -9.44 7.99
C PHE A 185 -10.01 -9.19 6.50
N PRO A 186 -11.03 -9.85 5.89
CA PRO A 186 -11.44 -9.52 4.53
C PRO A 186 -11.87 -8.05 4.34
N ALA A 187 -12.63 -7.48 5.27
CA ALA A 187 -13.04 -6.07 5.21
C ALA A 187 -11.84 -5.13 5.39
N MET A 188 -11.02 -5.36 6.42
CA MET A 188 -9.78 -4.62 6.65
C MET A 188 -8.86 -4.64 5.43
N ALA A 189 -8.64 -5.81 4.83
CA ALA A 189 -7.79 -5.95 3.66
C ALA A 189 -8.36 -5.16 2.47
N LYS A 190 -9.69 -5.19 2.27
CA LYS A 190 -10.34 -4.36 1.24
C LYS A 190 -10.13 -2.87 1.50
N ASP A 191 -10.28 -2.42 2.74
CA ASP A 191 -10.11 -1.00 3.10
C ASP A 191 -8.66 -0.54 2.95
N ILE A 192 -7.67 -1.41 3.19
CA ILE A 192 -6.26 -1.15 2.85
C ILE A 192 -6.11 -0.87 1.34
N PHE A 193 -6.77 -1.64 0.47
CA PHE A 193 -6.71 -1.38 -0.96
C PHE A 193 -7.44 -0.11 -1.38
N VAL A 194 -8.54 0.23 -0.70
CA VAL A 194 -9.26 1.51 -0.92
C VAL A 194 -8.35 2.67 -0.58
N LEU A 195 -7.73 2.68 0.61
CA LEU A 195 -6.73 3.67 1.00
C LEU A 195 -5.63 3.86 -0.05
N VAL A 196 -5.13 2.75 -0.63
CA VAL A 196 -4.07 2.83 -1.66
C VAL A 196 -4.58 3.43 -2.97
N VAL A 197 -5.83 3.16 -3.35
CA VAL A 197 -6.47 3.77 -4.52
C VAL A 197 -6.67 5.27 -4.29
N ASP A 198 -7.17 5.68 -3.12
CA ASP A 198 -7.37 7.08 -2.78
C ASP A 198 -6.02 7.83 -2.77
N CYS A 199 -4.99 7.23 -2.17
CA CYS A 199 -3.62 7.73 -2.25
C CYS A 199 -3.12 7.89 -3.69
N PHE A 200 -3.52 6.98 -4.59
CA PHE A 200 -3.14 7.00 -6.01
C PHE A 200 -3.80 8.15 -6.76
N GLU A 201 -5.09 8.38 -6.52
CA GLU A 201 -5.87 9.46 -7.12
C GLU A 201 -5.40 10.83 -6.63
N ASP A 202 -5.05 10.96 -5.35
CA ASP A 202 -4.58 12.21 -4.74
C ASP A 202 -3.08 12.47 -5.01
N GLY A 203 -2.38 11.52 -5.64
CA GLY A 203 -0.98 11.67 -6.05
C GLY A 203 0.05 11.49 -4.92
N ILE A 204 -0.37 11.36 -3.65
CA ILE A 204 0.53 11.02 -2.53
C ILE A 204 1.21 9.66 -2.75
N PHE A 205 0.51 8.70 -3.34
CA PHE A 205 1.08 7.40 -3.72
C PHE A 205 2.34 7.59 -4.54
N TRP A 206 2.29 8.42 -5.58
CA TRP A 206 3.44 8.64 -6.47
C TRP A 206 4.59 9.36 -5.76
N LYS A 207 4.31 10.25 -4.81
CA LYS A 207 5.35 10.87 -3.95
C LYS A 207 6.08 9.80 -3.14
N ILE A 208 5.33 8.89 -2.53
CA ILE A 208 5.87 7.78 -1.72
C ILE A 208 6.67 6.81 -2.59
N VAL A 209 6.08 6.31 -3.68
CA VAL A 209 6.76 5.33 -4.57
C VAL A 209 8.03 5.90 -5.17
N LYS A 210 8.04 7.19 -5.53
CA LYS A 210 9.23 7.84 -6.08
C LYS A 210 10.34 8.02 -5.05
N ALA A 211 9.99 8.23 -3.79
CA ALA A 211 10.97 8.24 -2.70
C ALA A 211 11.50 6.82 -2.43
N LEU A 212 10.62 5.82 -2.27
CA LEU A 212 11.02 4.42 -2.07
C LEU A 212 11.92 3.87 -3.17
N LEU A 213 11.73 4.32 -4.41
CA LEU A 213 12.44 3.86 -5.61
C LEU A 213 13.31 4.97 -6.21
N SER A 214 13.86 5.85 -5.37
CA SER A 214 14.59 7.05 -5.81
C SER A 214 15.84 6.76 -6.65
N ASP A 215 16.50 5.63 -6.41
CA ASP A 215 17.68 5.17 -7.15
C ASP A 215 17.33 4.44 -8.46
N MET A 216 16.05 4.23 -8.76
CA MET A 216 15.62 3.51 -9.96
C MET A 216 15.96 4.32 -11.22
N PRO A 217 16.65 3.72 -12.21
CA PRO A 217 16.91 4.38 -13.49
C PRO A 217 15.60 4.82 -14.16
N TRP A 218 15.63 5.97 -14.84
CA TRP A 218 14.41 6.55 -15.45
C TRP A 218 13.64 5.59 -16.38
N TYR A 219 14.38 4.69 -17.06
CA TYR A 219 13.80 3.70 -17.96
C TYR A 219 13.07 2.60 -17.19
N ASP A 220 13.67 2.08 -16.12
CA ASP A 220 13.00 1.10 -15.26
C ASP A 220 11.84 1.73 -14.50
N TRP A 221 11.99 3.00 -14.11
CA TRP A 221 10.94 3.80 -13.49
C TRP A 221 9.70 3.90 -14.37
N ILE A 222 9.84 4.28 -15.65
CA ILE A 222 8.66 4.44 -16.51
C ILE A 222 7.93 3.11 -16.78
N LEU A 223 8.67 1.99 -16.87
CA LEU A 223 8.07 0.65 -16.98
C LEU A 223 7.35 0.25 -15.69
N THR A 224 7.96 0.57 -14.54
CA THR A 224 7.39 0.32 -13.21
C THR A 224 6.12 1.14 -12.98
N SER A 225 6.12 2.43 -13.35
CA SER A 225 4.93 3.28 -13.27
C SER A 225 3.79 2.72 -14.14
N ALA A 226 4.09 2.24 -15.34
CA ALA A 226 3.08 1.63 -16.21
C ALA A 226 2.50 0.34 -15.63
N GLN A 227 3.34 -0.50 -15.02
CA GLN A 227 2.92 -1.71 -14.31
C GLN A 227 1.98 -1.36 -13.15
N ILE A 228 2.35 -0.40 -12.31
CA ILE A 228 1.53 0.03 -11.17
C ILE A 228 0.18 0.56 -11.64
N ALA A 229 0.20 1.50 -12.60
CA ALA A 229 -1.02 2.12 -13.11
C ALA A 229 -1.95 1.08 -13.75
N ALA A 230 -1.40 0.14 -14.52
CA ALA A 230 -2.18 -0.94 -15.12
C ALA A 230 -2.82 -1.84 -14.06
N PHE A 231 -2.09 -2.17 -12.99
CA PHE A 231 -2.62 -2.99 -11.91
C PHE A 231 -3.75 -2.28 -11.16
N ILE A 232 -3.54 -1.05 -10.70
CA ILE A 232 -4.54 -0.28 -9.95
C ILE A 232 -5.80 -0.04 -10.79
N ALA A 233 -5.63 0.43 -12.03
CA ALA A 233 -6.75 0.66 -12.94
C ALA A 233 -7.56 -0.63 -13.20
N MET A 234 -6.88 -1.77 -13.34
CA MET A 234 -7.55 -3.05 -13.53
C MET A 234 -8.30 -3.52 -12.27
N LEU A 235 -7.75 -3.30 -11.07
CA LEU A 235 -8.43 -3.61 -9.81
C LEU A 235 -9.73 -2.82 -9.66
N VAL A 236 -9.65 -1.51 -9.88
CA VAL A 236 -10.82 -0.61 -9.78
C VAL A 236 -11.86 -0.99 -10.83
N ALA A 237 -11.45 -1.10 -12.09
CA ALA A 237 -12.38 -1.30 -13.21
C ALA A 237 -13.08 -2.67 -13.22
N THR A 238 -12.52 -3.67 -12.52
CA THR A 238 -13.12 -5.03 -12.43
C THR A 238 -13.75 -5.35 -11.09
N GLY A 239 -13.75 -4.41 -10.14
CA GLY A 239 -14.11 -4.69 -8.75
C GLY A 239 -13.21 -5.74 -8.09
N GLY A 240 -11.96 -5.87 -8.57
CA GLY A 240 -11.00 -6.90 -8.15
C GLY A 240 -10.42 -6.70 -6.75
N LEU A 241 -10.69 -5.55 -6.11
CA LEU A 241 -10.19 -5.22 -4.77
C LEU A 241 -10.54 -6.31 -3.74
N ALA A 242 -11.80 -6.77 -3.73
CA ALA A 242 -12.25 -7.80 -2.80
C ALA A 242 -11.59 -9.18 -3.07
N ASP A 243 -11.30 -9.47 -4.33
CA ASP A 243 -10.65 -10.73 -4.72
C ASP A 243 -9.18 -10.74 -4.29
N ILE A 244 -8.45 -9.62 -4.47
CA ILE A 244 -7.07 -9.50 -4.01
C ILE A 244 -6.99 -9.42 -2.48
N ALA A 245 -7.93 -8.72 -1.82
CA ALA A 245 -8.03 -8.71 -0.36
C ALA A 245 -8.10 -10.13 0.20
N LEU A 246 -8.96 -10.99 -0.38
CA LEU A 246 -9.05 -12.41 -0.01
C LEU A 246 -7.76 -13.20 -0.25
N LEU A 247 -7.00 -12.86 -1.28
CA LEU A 247 -5.71 -13.48 -1.56
C LEU A 247 -4.68 -13.10 -0.49
N VAL A 248 -4.63 -11.81 -0.11
CA VAL A 248 -3.73 -11.27 0.91
C VAL A 248 -3.99 -11.88 2.27
N THR A 249 -5.25 -12.02 2.69
CA THR A 249 -5.58 -12.60 4.02
C THR A 249 -5.11 -14.04 4.20
N LYS A 250 -4.86 -14.77 3.10
CA LYS A 250 -4.35 -16.15 3.15
C LYS A 250 -2.82 -16.24 3.21
N LEU A 251 -2.11 -15.19 2.83
CA LEU A 251 -0.67 -15.22 2.59
C LEU A 251 0.13 -14.40 3.59
N VAL A 252 -0.46 -13.35 4.12
CA VAL A 252 0.27 -12.32 4.86
C VAL A 252 0.12 -12.51 6.36
N ASN A 253 1.24 -12.47 7.07
CA ASN A 253 1.23 -12.31 8.52
C ASN A 253 1.12 -10.83 8.85
N ALA A 254 -0.05 -10.39 9.32
CA ALA A 254 -0.33 -8.99 9.62
C ALA A 254 -0.09 -8.62 11.09
N ALA A 255 0.59 -9.46 11.89
CA ALA A 255 0.71 -9.24 13.34
C ALA A 255 1.23 -7.85 13.71
N PHE A 256 2.32 -7.39 13.07
CA PHE A 256 2.85 -6.05 13.33
C PHE A 256 1.94 -4.95 12.80
N PHE A 257 1.29 -5.15 11.66
CA PHE A 257 0.33 -4.19 11.13
C PHE A 257 -0.88 -4.03 12.06
N LEU A 258 -1.41 -5.12 12.62
CA LEU A 258 -2.51 -5.09 13.59
C LEU A 258 -2.13 -4.37 14.88
N GLU A 259 -0.90 -4.58 15.37
CA GLU A 259 -0.39 -3.86 16.55
C GLU A 259 -0.42 -2.34 16.34
N LYS A 260 -0.14 -1.86 15.13
CA LYS A 260 -0.24 -0.43 14.78
C LYS A 260 -1.67 0.10 14.89
N LEU A 261 -2.66 -0.69 14.47
CA LEU A 261 -4.08 -0.33 14.59
C LEU A 261 -4.51 -0.28 16.08
N VAL A 262 -4.04 -1.23 16.89
CA VAL A 262 -4.25 -1.23 18.34
C VAL A 262 -3.64 0.01 19.01
N ASN A 263 -2.45 0.41 18.59
CA ASN A 263 -1.79 1.62 19.09
C ASN A 263 -2.61 2.89 18.81
N LEU A 264 -3.21 3.04 17.63
CA LEU A 264 -4.10 4.16 17.31
C LEU A 264 -5.29 4.24 18.27
N GLY A 265 -5.90 3.10 18.61
CA GLY A 265 -6.96 3.03 19.62
C GLY A 265 -6.46 3.46 21.01
N THR A 266 -5.23 3.09 21.36
CA THR A 266 -4.61 3.47 22.62
C THR A 266 -4.32 4.97 22.69
N PHE A 267 -3.76 5.58 21.64
CA PHE A 267 -3.56 7.03 21.57
C PHE A 267 -4.87 7.80 21.67
N SER A 268 -5.93 7.33 21.00
CA SER A 268 -7.27 7.93 21.10
C SER A 268 -7.80 7.94 22.53
N ARG A 269 -7.69 6.81 23.25
CA ARG A 269 -8.10 6.72 24.67
C ARG A 269 -7.27 7.65 25.57
N MET A 270 -5.96 7.72 25.36
CA MET A 270 -5.09 8.62 26.12
C MET A 270 -5.41 10.09 25.87
N LYS A 271 -5.75 10.47 24.63
CA LYS A 271 -6.16 11.83 24.31
C LYS A 271 -7.46 12.22 25.02
N MET A 272 -8.45 11.31 25.04
CA MET A 272 -9.71 11.54 25.74
C MET A 272 -9.53 11.72 27.25
N SER A 273 -8.68 10.90 27.90
CA SER A 273 -8.48 10.97 29.35
C SER A 273 -7.85 12.30 29.79
N LEU A 274 -7.01 12.92 28.96
CA LEU A 274 -6.44 14.25 29.20
C LEU A 274 -7.45 15.40 29.05
N THR A 275 -8.51 15.21 28.27
CA THR A 275 -9.57 16.23 28.11
C THR A 275 -10.61 16.20 29.24
N THR A 276 -10.66 15.10 29.99
CA THR A 276 -11.60 14.91 31.11
C THR A 276 -11.00 15.18 32.49
N SER A 277 -9.70 15.49 32.56
CA SER A 277 -8.94 15.78 33.80
C SER A 277 -8.65 17.26 33.96
#